data_AF-A0A3D2L4B1-F1
#
_entry.id   AF-A0A3D2L4B1-F1
#
_cell.length_a   1.000
_cell.length_b   1.000
_cell.length_c   1.000
_cell.angle_alpha   90.00
_cell.angle_beta   90.00
_cell.angle_gamma   90.00
#
_symmetry.space_group_name_H-M   'P 1'
#
loop_
_entity.id
_entity.type
_entity.pdbx_description
1 polymer ?
#
loop_
_entity_poly.entity_id
_entity_poly.type
_entity_poly.pdbx_seq_one_letter_code
_entity_poly.pdbx_strand_id
1 'polypeptide(L)'
;GLGFAFGMQKVVSNFVSGIVLLSERSIKPQDVIEVGETFGVVESLGLRYTSITTQEGKEFLIPNEKLMTDTVINWSFSNKRVR
;
A
#
# COMPACT_ATOMS: atom_id res chain seq x y z
N GLY A 1 -9.40 33.24 4.58
CA GLY A 1 -8.35 33.21 3.55
C GLY A 1 -7.37 32.05 3.73
N LEU A 2 -6.80 31.83 4.92
CA LEU A 2 -5.74 30.84 5.12
C LEU A 2 -6.23 29.48 5.68
N GLY A 3 -7.23 29.46 6.57
CA GLY A 3 -7.72 28.22 7.19
C GLY A 3 -8.39 27.21 6.23
N PHE A 4 -8.99 27.70 5.15
CA PHE A 4 -9.59 26.86 4.11
C PHE A 4 -8.52 26.15 3.26
N ALA A 5 -7.40 26.83 2.99
CA ALA A 5 -6.26 26.25 2.26
C ALA A 5 -5.57 25.14 3.07
N PHE A 6 -5.39 25.33 4.39
CA PHE A 6 -4.85 24.28 5.26
C PHE A 6 -5.78 23.06 5.39
N GLY A 7 -7.11 23.28 5.45
CA GLY A 7 -8.08 22.19 5.45
C GLY A 7 -8.09 21.40 4.14
N MET A 8 -8.05 22.08 3.00
CA MET A 8 -7.98 21.45 1.67
C MET A 8 -6.66 20.74 1.41
N GLN A 9 -5.52 21.29 1.84
CA GLN A 9 -4.22 20.63 1.69
C GLN A 9 -4.21 19.23 2.31
N LYS A 10 -4.85 19.05 3.47
CA LYS A 10 -4.94 17.75 4.14
C LYS A 10 -5.82 16.76 3.37
N VAL A 11 -6.96 17.21 2.85
CA VAL A 11 -7.89 16.37 2.07
C VAL A 11 -7.28 16.00 0.71
N VAL A 12 -6.63 16.96 0.03
CA VAL A 12 -5.97 16.73 -1.26
C VAL A 12 -4.74 15.84 -1.10
N SER A 13 -3.96 15.99 -0.02
CA SER A 13 -2.81 15.10 0.27
C SER A 13 -3.25 13.64 0.43
N ASN A 14 -4.33 13.39 1.16
CA ASN A 14 -4.87 12.05 1.34
C ASN A 14 -5.46 11.48 0.03
N PHE A 15 -6.09 12.33 -0.78
CA PHE A 15 -6.67 11.94 -2.07
C PHE A 15 -5.61 11.66 -3.15
N VAL A 16 -4.57 12.49 -3.26
CA VAL A 16 -3.45 12.29 -4.19
C VAL A 16 -2.68 11.03 -3.82
N SER A 17 -2.50 10.74 -2.52
CA SER A 17 -1.87 9.50 -2.06
C SER A 17 -2.65 8.27 -2.57
N GLY A 18 -3.98 8.23 -2.39
CA GLY A 18 -4.81 7.15 -2.92
C GLY A 18 -4.73 6.97 -4.45
N ILE A 19 -4.54 8.05 -5.21
CA ILE A 19 -4.38 8.01 -6.67
C ILE A 19 -2.95 7.61 -7.09
N VAL A 20 -1.91 8.02 -6.35
CA VAL A 20 -0.50 7.65 -6.66
C VAL A 20 -0.27 6.15 -6.47
N LEU A 21 -0.84 5.52 -5.42
CA LEU A 21 -0.82 4.05 -5.28
C LEU A 21 -1.42 3.34 -6.50
N LEU A 22 -2.56 3.84 -6.99
CA LEU A 22 -3.27 3.29 -8.14
C LEU A 22 -2.54 3.60 -9.47
N SER A 23 -1.85 4.72 -9.54
CA SER A 23 -1.16 5.21 -10.75
C SER A 23 0.23 4.59 -10.95
N GLU A 24 0.97 4.28 -9.87
CA GLU A 24 2.36 3.79 -9.98
C GLU A 24 2.52 2.26 -9.98
N ARG A 25 1.47 1.48 -9.64
CA ARG A 25 1.52 0.00 -9.61
C ARG A 25 2.72 -0.57 -8.82
N SER A 26 3.07 0.04 -7.69
CA SER A 26 4.25 -0.34 -6.88
C SER A 26 4.07 -1.63 -6.08
N ILE A 27 2.81 -2.06 -5.86
CA ILE A 27 2.44 -3.30 -5.16
C ILE A 27 1.37 -4.02 -5.98
N LYS A 28 1.55 -5.32 -6.22
CA LYS A 28 0.65 -6.17 -6.99
C LYS A 28 0.28 -7.43 -6.22
N PRO A 29 -0.85 -8.09 -6.55
CA PRO A 29 -1.10 -9.43 -6.04
C PRO A 29 0.09 -10.34 -6.38
N GLN A 30 0.44 -11.21 -5.44
CA GLN A 30 1.63 -12.09 -5.44
C GLN A 30 2.97 -11.41 -5.10
N ASP A 31 3.02 -10.10 -4.85
CA ASP A 31 4.22 -9.50 -4.29
C ASP A 31 4.41 -9.95 -2.83
N VAL A 32 5.66 -10.25 -2.47
CA VAL A 32 6.06 -10.45 -1.08
C VAL A 32 6.46 -9.10 -0.53
N ILE A 33 5.71 -8.62 0.46
CA ILE A 33 5.90 -7.30 1.04
C ILE A 33 6.03 -7.34 2.56
N GLU A 34 6.70 -6.32 3.08
CA GLU A 34 6.84 -6.04 4.50
C GLU A 34 6.38 -4.62 4.79
N VAL A 35 5.48 -4.49 5.77
CA VAL A 35 4.88 -3.21 6.18
C VAL A 35 4.78 -3.18 7.69
N GLY A 36 5.59 -2.34 8.32
CA GLY A 36 5.70 -2.32 9.78
C GLY A 36 6.15 -3.69 10.31
N GLU A 37 5.30 -4.36 11.08
CA GLU A 37 5.57 -5.70 11.62
C GLU A 37 4.93 -6.84 10.81
N THR A 38 4.21 -6.50 9.72
CA THR A 38 3.52 -7.49 8.88
C THR A 38 4.39 -7.86 7.68
N PHE A 39 4.71 -9.14 7.54
CA PHE A 39 5.44 -9.71 6.42
C PHE A 39 4.61 -10.83 5.76
N GLY A 40 4.36 -10.73 4.46
CA GLY A 40 3.58 -11.75 3.76
C GLY A 40 3.37 -11.50 2.28
N VAL A 41 2.52 -12.32 1.68
CA VAL A 41 2.16 -12.25 0.26
C VAL A 41 0.90 -11.42 0.10
N VAL A 42 0.89 -10.49 -0.84
CA VAL A 42 -0.31 -9.75 -1.23
C VAL A 42 -1.28 -10.68 -1.94
N GLU A 43 -2.42 -10.98 -1.31
CA GLU A 43 -3.48 -11.81 -1.91
C GLU A 43 -4.37 -10.97 -2.84
N SER A 44 -4.78 -9.78 -2.38
CA SER A 44 -5.66 -8.91 -3.15
C SER A 44 -5.54 -7.44 -2.77
N LEU A 45 -5.84 -6.58 -3.73
CA LEU A 45 -5.92 -5.13 -3.55
C LEU A 45 -7.39 -4.71 -3.65
N GLY A 46 -7.96 -4.27 -2.54
CA GLY A 46 -9.28 -3.67 -2.48
C GLY A 46 -9.23 -2.15 -2.54
N LEU A 47 -10.39 -1.51 -2.64
CA LEU A 47 -10.49 -0.04 -2.70
C LEU A 47 -10.03 0.64 -1.40
N ARG A 48 -10.16 -0.02 -0.26
CA ARG A 48 -9.88 0.56 1.07
C ARG A 48 -8.75 -0.15 1.82
N TYR A 49 -8.49 -1.40 1.49
CA TYR A 49 -7.51 -2.23 2.16
C TYR A 49 -6.85 -3.19 1.16
N THR A 50 -5.69 -3.69 1.54
CA THR A 50 -4.94 -4.74 0.87
C THR A 50 -4.89 -5.95 1.80
N SER A 51 -5.20 -7.13 1.26
CA SER A 51 -5.08 -8.39 2.00
C SER A 51 -3.67 -8.94 1.86
N ILE A 52 -3.04 -9.25 2.99
CA ILE A 52 -1.71 -9.85 3.07
C ILE A 52 -1.80 -11.14 3.88
N THR A 53 -1.38 -12.26 3.30
CA THR A 53 -1.32 -13.55 4.02
C THR A 53 0.11 -13.85 4.42
N THR A 54 0.29 -14.11 5.72
CA THR A 54 1.59 -14.53 6.28
C THR A 54 1.85 -16.02 6.02
N GLN A 55 3.10 -16.46 6.19
CA GLN A 55 3.46 -17.88 6.07
C GLN A 55 2.74 -18.79 7.08
N GLU A 56 2.24 -18.23 8.19
CA GLU A 56 1.44 -18.93 9.19
C GLU A 56 -0.04 -19.05 8.81
N GLY A 57 -0.45 -18.53 7.65
CA GLY A 57 -1.85 -18.53 7.19
C GLY A 57 -2.74 -17.46 7.83
N LYS A 58 -2.16 -16.51 8.58
CA LYS A 58 -2.92 -15.33 9.08
C LYS A 58 -3.10 -14.33 7.95
N GLU A 59 -4.34 -13.88 7.76
CA GLU A 59 -4.71 -12.83 6.82
C GLU A 59 -4.78 -11.46 7.53
N PHE A 60 -4.04 -10.49 7.03
CA PHE A 60 -4.01 -9.12 7.51
C PHE A 60 -4.67 -8.20 6.50
N LEU A 61 -5.67 -7.44 6.96
CA LEU A 61 -6.33 -6.41 6.15
C LEU A 61 -5.68 -5.07 6.45
N ILE A 62 -4.69 -4.70 5.63
CA ILE A 62 -3.93 -3.47 5.81
C ILE A 62 -4.64 -2.32 5.10
N PRO A 63 -5.03 -1.24 5.79
CA PRO A 63 -5.62 -0.07 5.15
C PRO A 63 -4.67 0.51 4.10
N ASN A 64 -5.19 0.88 2.93
CA ASN A 64 -4.36 1.42 1.84
C ASN A 64 -3.66 2.73 2.26
N GLU A 65 -4.26 3.51 3.17
CA GLU A 65 -3.63 4.69 3.76
C GLU A 65 -2.32 4.33 4.49
N LYS A 66 -2.28 3.19 5.21
CA LYS A 66 -1.08 2.74 5.92
C LYS A 66 0.04 2.34 4.96
N LEU A 67 -0.31 1.73 3.81
CA LEU A 67 0.66 1.44 2.73
C LEU A 67 1.24 2.70 2.06
N MET A 68 0.59 3.85 2.22
CA MET A 68 1.05 5.13 1.71
C MET A 68 1.92 5.90 2.69
N THR A 69 1.57 5.82 3.98
CA THR A 69 2.26 6.58 5.03
C THR A 69 3.47 5.84 5.56
N ASP A 70 3.41 4.51 5.59
CA ASP A 70 4.46 3.69 6.19
C ASP A 70 5.44 3.21 5.11
N THR A 71 6.68 2.93 5.52
CA THR A 71 7.67 2.35 4.61
C THR A 71 7.25 0.92 4.27
N VAL A 72 7.14 0.63 2.96
CA VAL A 72 6.86 -0.70 2.43
C VAL A 72 8.12 -1.24 1.75
N ILE A 73 8.57 -2.42 2.18
CA ILE A 73 9.64 -3.15 1.50
C ILE A 73 8.98 -4.19 0.58
N ASN A 74 9.17 -4.06 -0.72
CA ASN A 74 8.71 -5.05 -1.69
C ASN A 74 9.89 -5.94 -2.12
N TRP A 75 9.90 -7.17 -1.60
CA TRP A 75 10.94 -8.17 -1.85
C TRP A 75 10.83 -8.78 -3.25
N SER A 76 9.66 -8.71 -3.89
CA SER A 76 9.40 -9.22 -5.24
C SER A 76 9.62 -8.17 -6.35
N PHE A 77 9.78 -6.89 -6.00
CA PHE A 77 9.78 -5.76 -6.96
C PHE A 77 10.90 -5.84 -8.01
N SER A 78 12.08 -6.37 -7.64
CA SER A 78 13.25 -6.44 -8.53
C SER A 78 13.31 -7.71 -9.37
N ASN A 79 12.39 -8.66 -9.20
CA ASN A 79 12.43 -9.90 -9.97
C ASN A 79 11.66 -9.79 -11.29
N LYS A 80 12.20 -8.99 -12.21
CA LYS A 80 12.03 -9.15 -13.67
C LYS A 80 13.09 -10.09 -14.25
N ARG A 81 13.65 -11.03 -13.47
CA ARG A 81 14.72 -11.91 -13.96
C ARG A 81 14.29 -13.37 -13.91
N VAL A 82 13.94 -13.81 -15.12
CA VAL A 82 13.77 -15.18 -15.61
C VAL A 82 12.39 -15.79 -15.36
N ARG A 83 11.59 -15.68 -16.42
CA ARG A 83 10.46 -16.54 -16.75
C ARG A 83 10.98 -17.78 -17.46
#